data_AF-A0A4Q2FH13-F1
#
_entry.id   AF-A0A4Q2FH13-F1
#
_cell.length_a   1.000
_cell.length_b   1.000
_cell.length_c   1.000
_cell.angle_alpha   90.00
_cell.angle_beta   90.00
_cell.angle_gamma   90.00
#
_symmetry.space_group_name_H-M   'P 1'
#
loop_
_entity.id
_entity.type
_entity.pdbx_description
1 polymer ?
#
loop_
_entity_poly.entity_id
_entity_poly.type
_entity_poly.pdbx_seq_one_letter_code
_entity_poly.pdbx_strand_id
1 'polypeptide(L)' 'LPAFHDTNTLYGQEIYEKYGLAEMEVTDQIFRSEHSKVFDQAENRMHTIKAVMAATLGS' A
#
# COMPACT_ATOMS: atom_id res chain seq x y z
N LEU A 1 -0.62 -1.62 -1.65
CA LEU A 1 0.69 -1.61 -0.97
C LEU A 1 1.57 -2.70 -1.58
N PRO A 2 2.72 -2.33 -2.17
CA PRO A 2 3.12 -0.96 -2.50
C PRO A 2 2.05 -0.26 -3.39
N ALA A 3 2.09 1.06 -3.49
CA ALA A 3 1.15 1.86 -4.28
C ALA A 3 1.90 3.04 -4.96
N PHE A 4 1.56 3.38 -6.20
CA PHE A 4 2.05 4.53 -6.95
C PHE A 4 1.09 5.70 -6.82
N HIS A 5 1.14 6.33 -5.64
CA HIS A 5 0.35 7.52 -5.32
C HIS A 5 1.18 8.81 -5.35
N ASP A 6 2.49 8.72 -5.56
CA ASP A 6 3.41 9.85 -5.68
C ASP A 6 4.68 9.45 -6.48
N THR A 7 5.59 10.40 -6.64
CA THR A 7 6.89 10.22 -7.31
C THR A 7 8.05 10.08 -6.31
N ASN A 8 7.81 9.58 -5.09
CA ASN A 8 8.86 9.42 -4.07
C ASN A 8 9.64 8.10 -4.19
N THR A 9 9.37 7.31 -5.22
CA THR A 9 10.11 6.09 -5.54
C THR A 9 10.90 6.30 -6.84
N LEU A 10 12.04 5.60 -6.98
CA LEU A 10 12.83 5.62 -8.23
C LEU A 10 11.96 5.33 -9.44
N TYR A 11 11.11 4.29 -9.34
CA TYR A 11 10.20 3.91 -10.41
C TYR A 11 9.11 4.96 -10.68
N GLY A 12 8.55 5.58 -9.63
CA GLY A 12 7.59 6.67 -9.78
C GLY A 12 8.19 7.89 -10.51
N GLN A 13 9.46 8.21 -10.25
CA GLN A 13 10.18 9.28 -10.96
C GLN A 13 10.42 8.93 -12.44
N GLU A 14 10.87 7.71 -12.73
CA GLU A 14 11.05 7.26 -14.12
C GLU A 14 9.76 7.33 -14.95
N ILE A 15 8.62 6.94 -14.34
CA ILE A 15 7.30 7.02 -14.98
C ILE A 15 6.88 8.48 -15.20
N TYR A 16 7.13 9.35 -14.22
CA TYR A 16 6.86 10.78 -14.38
C TYR A 16 7.69 11.41 -15.50
N GLU A 17 8.97 11.11 -15.60
CA GLU A 17 9.83 11.63 -16.67
C GLU A 17 9.41 11.12 -18.06
N LYS A 18 8.98 9.86 -18.15
CA LYS A 18 8.61 9.24 -19.43
C LYS A 18 7.20 9.58 -19.89
N TYR A 19 6.26 9.75 -18.97
CA TYR A 19 4.82 9.85 -19.27
C TYR A 19 4.13 11.06 -18.65
N GLY A 20 4.80 11.83 -17.79
CA GLY A 20 4.22 12.98 -17.08
C GLY A 20 3.21 12.62 -15.98
N LEU A 21 3.14 11.35 -15.57
CA LEU A 21 2.18 10.85 -14.59
C LEU A 21 2.81 10.86 -13.19
N ALA A 22 2.30 11.71 -12.30
CA ALA A 22 2.78 11.81 -10.92
C ALA A 22 2.08 10.82 -9.97
N GLU A 23 0.89 10.35 -10.35
CA GLU A 23 0.03 9.45 -9.60
C GLU A 23 -0.62 8.48 -10.59
N MET A 24 -0.80 7.21 -10.24
CA MET A 24 -1.30 6.18 -11.18
C MET A 24 -2.63 5.58 -10.73
N GLU A 25 -2.63 4.60 -9.82
CA GLU A 25 -3.85 3.87 -9.44
C GLU A 25 -4.67 4.56 -8.34
N VAL A 26 -4.05 5.46 -7.59
CA VAL A 26 -4.70 6.25 -6.54
C VAL A 26 -3.95 7.57 -6.38
N THR A 27 -4.67 8.65 -6.16
CA THR A 27 -4.06 9.97 -5.92
C THR A 27 -3.51 10.06 -4.49
N ASP A 28 -2.48 10.89 -4.26
CA ASP A 28 -1.90 11.09 -2.92
C ASP A 28 -2.95 11.64 -1.95
N GLN A 29 -3.83 12.53 -2.46
CA GLN A 29 -4.94 13.09 -1.69
C GLN A 29 -5.85 11.99 -1.11
N ILE A 30 -6.25 11.01 -1.91
CA ILE A 30 -7.11 9.92 -1.43
C ILE A 30 -6.30 8.95 -0.57
N PHE A 31 -5.07 8.63 -0.97
CA PHE A 31 -4.19 7.72 -0.24
C PHE A 31 -3.92 8.17 1.20
N ARG A 32 -3.80 9.49 1.43
CA ARG A 32 -3.60 10.10 2.75
C ARG A 32 -4.86 10.62 3.43
N SER A 33 -6.02 10.47 2.80
CA SER A 33 -7.29 10.92 3.38
C SER A 33 -7.74 10.04 4.56
N GLU A 34 -8.67 10.55 5.36
CA GLU A 34 -9.33 9.79 6.44
C GLU A 34 -10.11 8.57 5.93
N HIS A 35 -10.45 8.56 4.64
CA HIS A 35 -11.11 7.43 3.98
C HIS A 35 -10.14 6.27 3.70
N SER A 36 -8.83 6.53 3.74
CA SER A 36 -7.81 5.52 3.50
C SER A 36 -7.65 4.57 4.68
N LYS A 37 -7.80 3.27 4.43
CA LYS A 37 -7.61 2.18 5.42
C LYS A 37 -6.39 1.32 5.12
N VAL A 38 -5.51 1.77 4.22
CA VAL A 38 -4.40 0.97 3.70
C VAL A 38 -3.37 0.61 4.78
N PHE A 39 -3.17 1.48 5.79
CA PHE A 39 -2.25 1.20 6.91
C PHE A 39 -2.83 0.19 7.90
N ASP A 40 -4.10 0.38 8.32
CA ASP A 40 -4.81 -0.60 9.15
C ASP A 40 -4.86 -1.97 8.45
N GLN A 41 -5.10 -1.98 7.14
CA GLN A 41 -5.08 -3.19 6.32
C GLN A 41 -3.68 -3.84 6.28
N ALA A 42 -2.62 -3.04 6.20
CA ALA A 42 -1.24 -3.54 6.20
C ALA A 42 -0.88 -4.20 7.54
N GLU A 43 -1.22 -3.55 8.66
CA GLU A 43 -0.99 -4.07 10.01
C GLU A 43 -1.77 -5.38 10.23
N ASN A 44 -3.03 -5.42 9.80
CA ASN A 44 -3.88 -6.59 9.92
C ASN A 44 -3.36 -7.83 9.18
N ARG A 45 -2.40 -7.69 8.25
CA ARG A 45 -1.70 -8.85 7.67
C ARG A 45 -1.01 -9.68 8.76
N MET A 46 -0.35 -9.05 9.73
CA MET A 46 0.34 -9.78 10.81
C MET A 46 -0.68 -10.52 11.71
N HIS A 47 -1.75 -9.84 12.10
CA HIS A 47 -2.77 -10.41 12.98
C HIS A 47 -3.50 -11.59 12.35
N THR A 48 -3.89 -11.46 11.08
CA THR A 48 -4.58 -12.54 10.35
C THR A 48 -3.66 -13.74 10.09
N ILE A 49 -2.39 -13.50 9.73
CA ILE A 49 -1.39 -14.59 9.61
C ILE A 49 -1.20 -15.30 10.96
N LYS A 50 -1.09 -14.54 12.06
CA LYS A 50 -0.98 -15.13 13.41
C LYS A 50 -2.17 -16.02 13.74
N ALA A 51 -3.39 -15.58 13.43
CA ALA A 51 -4.59 -16.39 13.65
C ALA A 51 -4.56 -17.69 12.84
N VAL A 52 -4.14 -17.64 11.57
CA VAL A 52 -3.99 -18.83 10.73
C VAL A 52 -2.94 -19.78 11.32
N MET A 53 -1.79 -19.27 11.75
CA MET A 53 -0.74 -20.10 12.38
C MET A 53 -1.23 -20.74 13.68
N ALA A 54 -1.89 -19.97 14.55
CA ALA A 54 -2.43 -20.49 15.81
C ALA A 54 -3.47 -21.60 15.57
N ALA A 55 -4.35 -21.43 14.58
CA ALA A 55 -5.39 -22.41 14.26
C ALA A 55 -4.84 -23.69 13.62
N THR A 56 -3.72 -23.63 12.90
CA THR A 56 -3.20 -24.76 12.10
C THR A 56 -1.98 -25.44 12.71
N LEU A 57 -1.22 -24.75 13.57
CA LEU A 57 0.05 -25.22 14.13
C LEU A 57 0.17 -25.00 15.66
N GLY A 58 -0.89 -24.55 16.33
CA GLY A 58 -0.87 -24.18 17.76
C GLY A 58 -1.13 -25.33 18.74
N SER A 59 -1.24 -26.57 18.26
CA SER A 59 -1.44 -27.79 19.05
C SER A 59 -0.17 -28.64 19.14
#